data_AF-A0A8H7IID0-F1
#
_entry.id   AF-A0A8H7IID0-F1
#
_cell.length_a   1.000
_cell.length_b   1.000
_cell.length_c   1.000
_cell.angle_alpha   90.00
_cell.angle_beta   90.00
_cell.angle_gamma   90.00
#
_symmetry.space_group_name_H-M   'P 1'
#
loop_
_entity.id
_entity.type
_entity.pdbx_description
1 polymer ?
#
loop_
_entity_poly.entity_id
_entity_poly.type
_entity_poly.pdbx_seq_one_letter_code
_entity_poly.pdbx_strand_id
1 'polypeptide(L)'
;MVREVFKTHFARGGKDYQLPYSVELSEVANYLWECQMKSLPFGAEDKARLASYFTKHISSSFGLRYTEPYGELYYTDTSAGLRETLDPAPRSVILSALIRPGAYFNCECCDPEETFAPESMAQRPDTCVLFQRSLDAGKLLNIADWFGSFVAVVQHEKVERNTAQTSAHGLRTRRRRSTDIDVDGEDMVEIQKEYQARFIESAHELEFMGLIQATGRRKEHVMRTVFETTD
;
A
#
# COMPACT_ATOMS: atom_id res chain seq x y z
N MET A 1 6.81 -51.08 31.35
CA MET A 1 6.47 -51.53 29.98
C MET A 1 5.98 -50.41 29.07
N VAL A 2 4.98 -49.58 29.45
CA VAL A 2 4.52 -48.44 28.63
C VAL A 2 5.63 -47.48 28.21
N ARG A 3 6.48 -47.10 29.17
CA ARG A 3 7.69 -46.29 28.92
C ARG A 3 8.63 -46.95 27.91
N GLU A 4 8.72 -48.28 27.88
CA GLU A 4 9.60 -49.02 26.96
C GLU A 4 9.03 -49.03 25.54
N VAL A 5 7.72 -49.29 25.39
CA VAL A 5 7.04 -49.31 24.07
C VAL A 5 7.03 -47.93 23.40
N PHE A 6 6.83 -46.86 24.18
CA PHE A 6 6.95 -45.50 23.65
C PHE A 6 8.41 -45.12 23.39
N LYS A 7 9.38 -45.54 24.22
CA LYS A 7 10.80 -45.32 23.90
C LYS A 7 11.22 -46.00 22.60
N THR A 8 10.81 -47.25 22.37
CA THR A 8 11.20 -48.00 21.16
C THR A 8 10.59 -47.44 19.88
N HIS A 9 9.33 -46.97 19.91
CA HIS A 9 8.69 -46.38 18.74
C HIS A 9 9.12 -44.93 18.44
N PHE A 10 9.47 -44.15 19.46
CA PHE A 10 9.93 -42.76 19.28
C PHE A 10 11.45 -42.65 19.05
N ALA A 11 12.26 -43.66 19.40
CA ALA A 11 13.69 -43.72 19.12
C ALA A 11 14.03 -44.12 17.67
N ARG A 12 13.24 -43.66 16.68
CA ARG A 12 13.57 -43.87 15.27
C ARG A 12 14.74 -42.97 14.90
N GLY A 13 15.95 -43.54 14.80
CA GLY A 13 17.19 -42.82 14.47
C GLY A 13 18.12 -42.52 15.65
N GLY A 14 17.99 -43.22 16.78
CA GLY A 14 18.97 -43.16 17.88
C GLY A 14 18.92 -41.89 18.74
N LYS A 15 17.86 -41.09 18.63
CA LYS A 15 17.58 -39.98 19.54
C LYS A 15 16.43 -40.34 20.47
N ASP A 16 16.71 -40.35 21.77
CA ASP A 16 15.72 -40.57 22.81
C ASP A 16 14.91 -39.29 23.03
N TYR A 17 13.63 -39.31 22.65
CA TYR A 17 12.71 -38.23 22.97
C TYR A 17 12.04 -38.52 24.32
N GLN A 18 12.37 -37.73 25.33
CA GLN A 18 11.68 -37.78 26.62
C GLN A 18 10.34 -37.06 26.51
N LEU A 19 9.27 -37.81 26.29
CA LEU A 19 7.92 -37.27 26.41
C LEU A 19 7.63 -36.94 27.89
N PRO A 20 7.06 -35.76 28.20
CA PRO A 20 6.61 -35.45 29.55
C PRO A 20 5.59 -36.49 29.99
N TYR A 21 5.86 -37.13 31.13
CA TYR A 21 4.99 -38.19 31.66
C TYR A 21 3.64 -37.57 32.06
N SER A 22 2.57 -37.96 31.38
CA SER A 22 1.20 -37.68 31.81
C SER A 22 0.48 -39.00 32.07
N VAL A 23 -0.35 -39.02 33.13
CA VAL A 23 -1.16 -40.19 33.50
C VAL A 23 -2.07 -40.58 32.33
N GLU A 24 -2.66 -39.58 31.66
CA GLU A 24 -3.52 -39.75 30.48
C GLU A 24 -2.77 -40.38 29.29
N LEU A 25 -1.50 -40.02 29.03
CA LEU A 25 -0.67 -40.65 27.99
C LEU A 25 -0.45 -42.11 28.32
N SER A 26 -0.16 -42.42 29.58
CA SER A 26 0.11 -43.79 30.02
C SER A 26 -1.10 -44.71 29.92
N GLU A 27 -2.31 -44.18 30.15
CA GLU A 27 -3.57 -44.90 30.00
C GLU A 27 -3.89 -45.18 28.52
N VAL A 28 -3.77 -44.17 27.65
CA VAL A 28 -3.97 -44.33 26.20
C VAL A 28 -2.94 -45.30 25.63
N ALA A 29 -1.69 -45.20 26.08
CA ALA A 29 -0.59 -46.07 25.67
C ALA A 29 -0.77 -47.53 26.11
N ASN A 30 -1.21 -47.77 27.35
CA ASN A 30 -1.58 -49.10 27.84
C ASN A 30 -2.73 -49.69 27.01
N TYR A 31 -3.75 -48.88 26.74
CA TYR A 31 -4.91 -49.31 25.97
C TYR A 31 -4.55 -49.69 24.53
N LEU A 32 -3.73 -48.89 23.85
CA LEU A 32 -3.20 -49.23 22.52
C LEU A 32 -2.35 -50.50 22.51
N TRP A 33 -1.51 -50.68 23.54
CA TRP A 33 -0.71 -51.89 23.68
C TRP A 33 -1.57 -53.14 23.89
N GLU A 34 -2.65 -53.03 24.68
CA GLU A 34 -3.61 -54.11 24.85
C GLU A 34 -4.35 -54.43 23.55
N CYS A 35 -4.77 -53.43 22.77
CA CYS A 35 -5.35 -53.65 21.44
C CYS A 35 -4.39 -54.41 20.52
N GLN A 36 -3.10 -54.06 20.57
CA GLN A 36 -2.05 -54.69 19.74
C GLN A 36 -1.72 -56.12 20.18
N MET A 37 -1.58 -56.39 21.48
CA MET A 37 -1.21 -57.70 22.00
C MET A 37 -2.38 -58.69 22.03
N LYS A 38 -3.61 -58.20 22.23
CA LYS A 38 -4.83 -59.03 22.27
C LYS A 38 -5.56 -59.11 20.92
N SER A 39 -5.01 -58.51 19.87
CA SER A 39 -5.60 -58.46 18.52
C SER A 39 -7.05 -57.96 18.50
N LEU A 40 -7.38 -57.01 19.40
CA LEU A 40 -8.70 -56.39 19.44
C LEU A 40 -8.83 -55.40 18.26
N PRO A 41 -10.00 -55.29 17.62
CA PRO A 41 -10.19 -54.35 16.52
C PRO A 41 -10.07 -52.92 17.05
N PHE A 42 -9.14 -52.15 16.49
CA PHE A 42 -9.00 -50.73 16.77
C PHE A 42 -10.17 -49.96 16.12
N GLY A 43 -11.21 -49.71 16.91
CA GLY A 43 -12.51 -49.22 16.47
C GLY A 43 -12.56 -47.71 16.23
N ALA A 44 -13.76 -47.22 15.90
CA ALA A 44 -14.00 -45.79 15.73
C ALA A 44 -13.89 -45.02 17.06
N GLU A 45 -14.29 -45.63 18.18
CA GLU A 45 -14.24 -45.04 19.52
C GLU A 45 -12.79 -44.86 20.03
N ASP A 46 -11.93 -45.85 19.77
CA ASP A 46 -10.51 -45.79 20.15
C ASP A 46 -9.77 -44.67 19.39
N LYS A 47 -10.10 -44.52 18.11
CA LYS A 47 -9.62 -43.42 17.27
C LYS A 47 -10.06 -42.06 17.81
N ALA A 48 -11.32 -41.93 18.22
CA ALA A 48 -11.85 -40.70 18.81
C ALA A 48 -11.17 -40.37 20.15
N ARG A 49 -10.92 -41.38 21.00
CA ARG A 49 -10.23 -41.21 22.28
C ARG A 49 -8.79 -40.75 22.11
N LEU A 50 -8.05 -41.37 21.18
CA LEU A 50 -6.69 -40.97 20.83
C LEU A 50 -6.64 -39.55 20.26
N ALA A 51 -7.53 -39.23 19.33
CA ALA A 51 -7.62 -37.90 18.73
C ALA A 51 -7.91 -36.84 19.81
N SER A 52 -8.89 -37.07 20.68
CA SER A 52 -9.22 -36.18 21.80
C SER A 52 -8.03 -35.96 22.74
N TYR A 53 -7.28 -37.03 23.06
CA TYR A 53 -6.06 -36.92 23.85
C TYR A 53 -5.03 -36.00 23.19
N PHE A 54 -4.71 -36.21 21.92
CA PHE A 54 -3.75 -35.36 21.21
C PHE A 54 -4.24 -33.92 21.07
N THR A 55 -5.51 -33.71 20.78
CA THR A 55 -6.09 -32.36 20.70
C THR A 55 -5.97 -31.63 22.03
N LYS A 56 -6.29 -32.29 23.15
CA LYS A 56 -6.15 -31.72 24.51
C LYS A 56 -4.69 -31.48 24.88
N HIS A 57 -3.79 -32.41 24.53
CA HIS A 57 -2.37 -32.29 24.84
C HIS A 57 -1.72 -31.16 24.05
N ILE A 58 -2.01 -31.06 22.75
CA ILE A 58 -1.49 -29.99 21.89
C ILE A 58 -2.05 -28.65 22.35
N SER A 59 -3.36 -28.54 22.63
CA SER A 59 -3.95 -27.27 23.07
C SER A 59 -3.46 -26.80 24.44
N SER A 60 -3.13 -27.72 25.35
CA SER A 60 -2.58 -27.37 26.68
C SER A 60 -1.08 -27.09 26.65
N SER A 61 -0.33 -27.77 25.79
CA SER A 61 1.14 -27.63 25.73
C SER A 61 1.57 -26.49 24.79
N PHE A 62 0.81 -26.22 23.74
CA PHE A 62 1.03 -25.13 22.81
C PHE A 62 -0.06 -24.08 23.03
N GLY A 63 0.13 -23.24 24.04
CA GLY A 63 -0.73 -22.08 24.30
C GLY A 63 -0.72 -21.06 23.17
N LEU A 64 -1.72 -20.18 23.15
CA LEU A 64 -1.72 -19.01 22.27
C LEU A 64 -0.56 -18.10 22.67
N ARG A 65 0.20 -17.59 21.69
CA ARG A 65 1.45 -16.81 21.87
C ARG A 65 1.39 -15.59 22.80
N TYR A 66 0.19 -15.18 23.22
CA TYR A 66 -0.07 -13.93 23.94
C TYR A 66 -0.62 -14.13 25.36
N THR A 67 -0.53 -15.34 25.94
CA THR A 67 -1.10 -15.62 27.28
C THR A 67 -0.13 -15.41 28.44
N GLU A 68 1.14 -15.11 28.16
CA GLU A 68 2.14 -14.86 29.19
C GLU A 68 2.28 -13.36 29.48
N PRO A 69 2.34 -12.95 30.77
CA PRO A 69 2.56 -11.56 31.11
C PRO A 69 3.93 -11.10 30.60
N TYR A 70 3.99 -9.89 30.03
CA TYR A 70 5.20 -9.29 29.45
C TYR A 70 5.77 -10.01 28.21
N GLY A 71 4.95 -10.76 27.47
CA GLY A 71 5.37 -11.42 26.23
C GLY A 71 5.92 -10.45 25.17
N GLU A 72 5.51 -9.18 25.20
CA GLU A 72 5.95 -8.15 24.24
C GLU A 72 7.45 -7.80 24.35
N LEU A 73 8.10 -8.12 25.48
CA LEU A 73 9.55 -7.95 25.64
C LEU A 73 10.36 -8.97 24.83
N TYR A 74 9.79 -10.15 24.61
CA TYR A 74 10.46 -11.28 23.97
C TYR A 74 10.00 -11.50 22.52
N TYR A 75 8.83 -10.99 22.17
CA TYR A 75 8.23 -11.11 20.85
C TYR A 75 7.86 -9.75 20.27
N THR A 76 8.31 -9.48 19.04
CA THR A 76 7.91 -8.29 18.29
C THR A 76 6.91 -8.68 17.21
N ASP A 77 5.74 -8.05 17.19
CA ASP A 77 4.71 -8.25 16.16
C ASP A 77 4.88 -7.29 14.95
N THR A 78 6.05 -6.67 14.83
CA THR A 78 6.32 -5.62 13.83
C THR A 78 6.53 -6.22 12.44
N SER A 79 5.48 -6.77 11.86
CA SER A 79 5.48 -7.28 10.49
C SER A 79 5.43 -6.16 9.45
N ALA A 80 4.74 -5.05 9.75
CA ALA A 80 4.52 -3.97 8.79
C ALA A 80 5.84 -3.28 8.37
N GLY A 81 6.62 -2.80 9.34
CA GLY A 81 7.89 -2.12 9.05
C GLY A 81 8.95 -3.05 8.45
N LEU A 82 9.02 -4.30 8.92
CA LEU A 82 10.01 -5.25 8.40
C LEU A 82 9.70 -5.64 6.95
N ARG A 83 8.41 -5.85 6.61
CA ARG A 83 8.00 -6.15 5.24
C ARG A 83 8.37 -5.04 4.27
N GLU A 84 8.13 -3.78 4.63
CA GLU A 84 8.50 -2.65 3.79
C GLU A 84 10.02 -2.55 3.57
N THR A 85 10.83 -2.91 4.57
CA THR A 85 12.30 -2.92 4.43
C THR A 85 12.84 -4.11 3.62
N LEU A 86 12.23 -5.30 3.73
CA LEU A 86 12.72 -6.52 3.09
C LEU A 86 12.14 -6.77 1.70
N ASP A 87 10.89 -6.36 1.48
CA ASP A 87 10.15 -6.53 0.23
C ASP A 87 9.40 -5.24 -0.12
N PRO A 88 10.15 -4.17 -0.48
CA PRO A 88 9.53 -2.91 -0.84
C PRO A 88 8.75 -3.03 -2.16
N ALA A 89 7.64 -2.31 -2.27
CA ALA A 89 6.84 -2.20 -3.48
C ALA A 89 7.02 -0.81 -4.16
N PRO A 90 8.21 -0.50 -4.72
CA PRO A 90 8.57 0.86 -5.14
C PRO A 90 7.62 1.43 -6.19
N ARG A 91 7.13 0.59 -7.12
CA ARG A 91 6.16 1.02 -8.13
C ARG A 91 4.85 1.52 -7.51
N SER A 92 4.33 0.81 -6.52
CA SER A 92 3.08 1.20 -5.84
C SER A 92 3.26 2.51 -5.07
N VAL A 93 4.40 2.69 -4.40
CA VAL A 93 4.73 3.92 -3.65
C VAL A 93 4.86 5.11 -4.58
N ILE A 94 5.60 4.99 -5.69
CA ILE A 94 5.78 6.08 -6.68
C ILE A 94 4.43 6.48 -7.27
N LEU A 95 3.60 5.52 -7.68
CA LEU A 95 2.28 5.81 -8.23
C LEU A 95 1.37 6.47 -7.19
N SER A 96 1.39 5.97 -5.95
CA SER A 96 0.62 6.55 -4.85
C SER A 96 1.05 7.98 -4.54
N ALA A 97 2.35 8.29 -4.59
CA ALA A 97 2.88 9.63 -4.41
C ALA A 97 2.46 10.59 -5.52
N LEU A 98 2.45 10.13 -6.77
CA LEU A 98 2.00 10.94 -7.91
C LEU A 98 0.48 11.17 -7.92
N ILE A 99 -0.32 10.29 -7.32
CA ILE A 99 -1.78 10.41 -7.22
C ILE A 99 -2.21 11.22 -5.99
N ARG A 100 -1.55 10.99 -4.85
CA ARG A 100 -1.84 11.64 -3.57
C ARG A 100 -0.56 12.23 -2.97
N PRO A 101 -0.07 13.36 -3.51
CA PRO A 101 1.14 14.00 -3.00
C PRO A 101 1.00 14.50 -1.56
N GLY A 102 -0.20 14.91 -1.12
CA GLY A 102 -0.44 15.40 0.25
C GLY A 102 -0.12 14.39 1.35
N ALA A 103 -0.14 13.09 1.07
CA ALA A 103 0.26 12.07 2.05
C ALA A 103 1.78 12.10 2.36
N TYR A 104 2.59 12.75 1.53
CA TYR A 104 4.05 12.82 1.66
C TYR A 104 4.55 14.23 1.97
N PHE A 105 3.77 15.25 1.65
CA PHE A 105 4.07 16.63 1.99
C PHE A 105 3.29 17.02 3.26
N ASN A 106 4.00 17.46 4.30
CA ASN A 106 3.38 18.01 5.50
C ASN A 106 2.82 19.42 5.25
N CYS A 107 1.94 19.59 4.25
CA CYS A 107 1.31 20.86 3.91
C CYS A 107 0.01 21.06 4.70
N GLU A 108 -0.18 22.27 5.20
CA GLU A 108 -1.45 22.72 5.81
C GLU A 108 -2.61 22.75 4.80
N CYS A 109 -2.32 22.80 3.48
CA CYS A 109 -3.32 22.82 2.42
C CYS A 109 -3.70 21.43 1.88
N CYS A 110 -3.11 20.35 2.41
CA CYS A 110 -3.30 18.98 1.92
C CYS A 110 -3.69 18.00 3.04
N ASP A 111 -4.46 18.46 4.04
CA ASP A 111 -4.83 17.64 5.19
C ASP A 111 -5.70 16.44 4.74
N PRO A 112 -5.23 15.19 4.93
CA PRO A 112 -6.00 14.00 4.55
C PRO A 112 -7.24 13.77 5.42
N GLU A 113 -7.39 14.43 6.57
CA GLU A 113 -8.51 14.23 7.51
C GLU A 113 -9.64 15.25 7.34
N GLU A 114 -9.39 16.43 6.76
CA GLU A 114 -10.44 17.41 6.47
C GLU A 114 -11.08 17.17 5.10
N THR A 115 -12.23 16.48 5.11
CA THR A 115 -13.16 16.25 3.97
C THR A 115 -13.60 17.53 3.20
N PHE A 116 -13.17 18.72 3.63
CA PHE A 116 -13.67 20.01 3.16
C PHE A 116 -12.62 20.94 2.53
N ALA A 117 -11.33 20.59 2.55
CA ALA A 117 -10.34 21.26 1.71
C ALA A 117 -10.06 20.36 0.50
N PRO A 118 -10.72 20.57 -0.67
CA PRO A 118 -10.31 19.87 -1.87
C PRO A 118 -8.85 20.23 -2.10
N GLU A 119 -7.93 19.25 -2.07
CA GLU A 119 -6.57 19.39 -2.56
C GLU A 119 -6.69 19.97 -3.99
N SER A 120 -6.63 21.29 -4.13
CA SER A 120 -6.79 21.95 -5.41
C SER A 120 -5.69 21.40 -6.29
N MET A 121 -6.05 20.76 -7.40
CA MET A 121 -5.09 20.17 -8.34
C MET A 121 -4.00 21.17 -8.73
N ALA A 122 -4.33 22.46 -8.71
CA ALA A 122 -3.43 23.58 -8.96
C ALA A 122 -2.30 23.74 -7.93
N GLN A 123 -2.45 23.24 -6.70
CA GLN A 123 -1.44 23.33 -5.64
C GLN A 123 -0.48 22.13 -5.63
N ARG A 124 -0.73 21.12 -6.46
CA ARG A 124 0.12 19.92 -6.56
C ARG A 124 1.35 20.22 -7.41
N PRO A 125 2.47 19.49 -7.21
CA PRO A 125 3.62 19.58 -8.11
C PRO A 125 3.24 19.27 -9.56
N ASP A 126 3.87 19.94 -10.52
CA ASP A 126 3.53 19.84 -11.95
C ASP A 126 3.57 18.40 -12.47
N THR A 127 4.55 17.61 -12.04
CA THR A 127 4.70 16.19 -12.38
C THR A 127 3.51 15.36 -11.91
N CYS A 128 2.95 15.68 -10.73
CA CYS A 128 1.74 15.02 -10.21
C CYS A 128 0.51 15.44 -11.01
N VAL A 129 0.36 16.74 -11.31
CA VAL A 129 -0.74 17.25 -12.14
C VAL A 129 -0.74 16.56 -13.49
N LEU A 130 0.43 16.55 -14.14
CA LEU A 130 0.60 16.04 -15.48
C LEU A 130 0.37 14.51 -15.55
N PHE A 131 0.85 13.77 -14.53
CA PHE A 131 0.58 12.34 -14.39
C PHE A 131 -0.91 12.04 -14.23
N GLN A 132 -1.60 12.77 -13.34
CA GLN A 132 -3.03 12.54 -13.10
C GLN A 132 -3.88 12.86 -14.33
N ARG A 133 -3.57 13.95 -15.05
CA ARG A 133 -4.23 14.25 -16.34
C ARG A 133 -3.98 13.15 -17.38
N SER A 134 -2.86 12.46 -17.29
CA SER A 134 -2.59 11.32 -18.17
C SER A 134 -3.48 10.10 -17.87
N LEU A 135 -4.02 9.99 -16.64
CA LEU A 135 -4.90 8.89 -16.23
C LEU A 135 -6.31 9.02 -16.83
N ASP A 136 -6.81 10.26 -16.97
CA ASP A 136 -8.11 10.57 -17.59
C ASP A 136 -8.14 10.23 -19.10
N ALA A 137 -6.97 10.15 -19.72
CA ALA A 137 -6.80 9.81 -21.12
C ALA A 137 -6.57 8.30 -21.34
N GLY A 138 -6.72 7.88 -22.60
CA GLY A 138 -6.39 6.53 -23.03
C GLY A 138 -4.89 6.23 -23.05
N LYS A 139 -4.53 5.02 -23.47
CA LYS A 139 -3.14 4.55 -23.58
C LYS A 139 -2.23 5.45 -24.42
N LEU A 140 -2.77 6.04 -25.48
CA LEU A 140 -2.06 6.96 -26.36
C LEU A 140 -2.57 8.38 -26.10
N LEU A 141 -1.68 9.23 -25.61
CA LEU A 141 -1.95 10.61 -25.27
C LEU A 141 -1.57 11.50 -26.45
N ASN A 142 -2.47 12.40 -26.85
CA ASN A 142 -2.12 13.50 -27.75
C ASN A 142 -1.39 14.59 -26.94
N ILE A 143 -0.19 14.98 -27.37
CA ILE A 143 0.64 15.95 -26.65
C ILE A 143 -0.06 17.31 -26.55
N ALA A 144 -0.77 17.75 -27.60
CA ALA A 144 -1.44 19.04 -27.62
C ALA A 144 -2.60 19.10 -26.62
N ASP A 145 -3.45 18.07 -26.60
CA ASP A 145 -4.58 17.98 -25.66
C ASP A 145 -4.08 17.84 -24.21
N TRP A 146 -3.00 17.07 -24.02
CA TRP A 146 -2.40 16.87 -22.71
C TRP A 146 -1.78 18.17 -22.17
N PHE A 147 -1.05 18.92 -23.01
CA PHE A 147 -0.54 20.25 -22.67
C PHE A 147 -1.68 21.22 -22.35
N GLY A 148 -2.73 21.26 -23.18
CA GLY A 148 -3.91 22.10 -22.93
C GLY A 148 -4.59 21.79 -21.59
N SER A 149 -4.69 20.51 -21.24
CA SER A 149 -5.26 20.07 -19.96
C SER A 149 -4.40 20.47 -18.75
N PHE A 150 -3.06 20.50 -18.91
CA PHE A 150 -2.12 20.96 -17.89
C PHE A 150 -2.24 22.48 -17.68
N VAL A 151 -2.22 23.26 -18.77
CA VAL A 151 -2.36 24.72 -18.71
C VAL A 151 -3.66 25.15 -18.04
N ALA A 152 -4.77 24.45 -18.31
CA ALA A 152 -6.06 24.74 -17.67
C ALA A 152 -6.02 24.63 -16.14
N VAL A 153 -5.23 23.70 -15.59
CA VAL A 153 -5.06 23.53 -14.14
C VAL A 153 -4.15 24.61 -13.55
N VAL A 154 -3.00 24.86 -14.18
CA VAL A 154 -2.01 25.83 -13.68
C VAL A 154 -2.53 27.27 -13.79
N GLN A 155 -3.34 27.59 -14.79
CA GLN A 155 -3.96 28.92 -14.90
C GLN A 155 -4.97 29.19 -13.77
N HIS A 156 -5.69 28.16 -13.30
CA HIS A 156 -6.61 28.30 -12.17
C HIS A 156 -5.87 28.70 -10.88
N GLU A 157 -4.63 28.21 -10.70
CA GLU A 157 -3.72 28.57 -9.60
C GLU A 157 -3.45 30.08 -9.52
N LYS A 158 -3.08 30.71 -10.66
CA LYS A 158 -2.72 32.13 -10.70
C LYS A 158 -3.92 33.02 -10.40
N VAL A 159 -5.13 32.62 -10.82
CA VAL A 159 -6.37 33.36 -10.54
C VAL A 159 -6.74 33.32 -9.05
N GLU A 160 -6.63 32.15 -8.40
CA GLU A 160 -6.89 31.99 -6.96
C GLU A 160 -5.88 32.76 -6.09
N ARG A 161 -4.59 32.74 -6.45
CA ARG A 161 -3.57 33.52 -5.72
C ARG A 161 -3.78 35.03 -5.83
N ASN A 162 -4.09 35.54 -7.02
CA ASN A 162 -4.30 36.97 -7.24
C ASN A 162 -5.55 37.48 -6.50
N THR A 163 -6.61 36.67 -6.41
CA THR A 163 -7.82 37.01 -5.65
C THR A 163 -7.61 36.95 -4.13
N ALA A 164 -6.82 36.01 -3.63
CA ALA A 164 -6.43 35.95 -2.21
C ALA A 164 -5.59 37.18 -1.79
N GLN A 165 -4.59 37.56 -2.59
CA GLN A 165 -3.71 38.71 -2.29
C GLN A 165 -4.44 40.06 -2.32
N THR A 166 -5.47 40.21 -3.16
CA THR A 166 -6.28 41.45 -3.22
C THR A 166 -7.31 41.56 -2.08
N SER A 167 -7.63 40.45 -1.39
CA SER A 167 -8.60 40.44 -0.28
C SER A 167 -8.01 40.85 1.09
N ALA A 168 -6.68 40.91 1.22
CA ALA A 168 -6.00 41.31 2.46
C ALA A 168 -5.94 42.82 2.69
N HIS A 169 -6.19 43.64 1.65
CA HIS A 169 -6.25 45.10 1.77
C HIS A 169 -7.69 45.58 1.53
N GLY A 170 -8.48 45.59 2.61
CA GLY A 170 -9.91 45.86 2.53
C GLY A 170 -10.27 47.23 1.94
N LEU A 171 -11.20 47.24 0.98
CA LEU A 171 -12.30 48.20 0.93
C LEU A 171 -13.45 47.66 0.05
N ARG A 172 -14.65 47.60 0.63
CA ARG A 172 -15.89 47.23 -0.06
C ARG A 172 -16.26 48.32 -1.07
N THR A 173 -16.31 48.01 -2.38
CA THR A 173 -17.31 48.59 -3.30
C THR A 173 -17.50 47.75 -4.56
N ARG A 174 -18.75 47.31 -4.76
CA ARG A 174 -19.52 47.33 -6.02
C ARG A 174 -18.95 46.55 -7.24
N ARG A 175 -19.58 45.38 -7.48
CA ARG A 175 -19.96 44.80 -8.79
C ARG A 175 -19.28 45.46 -10.02
N ARG A 176 -18.13 44.93 -10.44
CA ARG A 176 -17.53 45.04 -11.79
C ARG A 176 -17.23 43.60 -12.22
N ARG A 177 -18.02 43.02 -13.14
CA ARG A 177 -17.79 43.03 -14.60
C ARG A 177 -16.35 42.67 -14.93
N SER A 178 -16.17 41.40 -15.33
CA SER A 178 -15.05 40.85 -16.13
C SER A 178 -13.80 41.73 -16.13
N THR A 179 -12.88 41.46 -15.21
CA THR A 179 -11.49 41.89 -15.33
C THR A 179 -10.85 41.08 -16.45
N ASP A 180 -11.00 41.58 -17.68
CA ASP A 180 -9.94 41.48 -18.66
C ASP A 180 -8.74 42.19 -18.03
N ILE A 181 -7.79 41.40 -17.54
CA ILE A 181 -6.49 41.92 -17.14
C ILE A 181 -5.83 42.29 -18.47
N ASP A 182 -5.62 43.59 -18.72
CA ASP A 182 -4.80 44.10 -19.82
C ASP A 182 -3.35 43.65 -19.58
N VAL A 183 -3.08 42.36 -19.78
CA VAL A 183 -1.72 41.81 -19.81
C VAL A 183 -1.16 42.18 -21.16
N ASP A 184 0.00 42.85 -21.17
CA ASP A 184 0.61 43.30 -22.40
C ASP A 184 0.93 42.09 -23.30
N GLY A 185 0.96 42.29 -24.62
CA GLY A 185 1.11 41.19 -25.58
C GLY A 185 2.39 40.38 -25.37
N GLU A 186 3.44 41.00 -24.86
CA GLU A 186 4.72 40.38 -24.53
C GLU A 186 4.64 39.49 -23.29
N ASP A 187 3.98 39.96 -22.21
CA ASP A 187 3.79 39.23 -20.96
C ASP A 187 2.97 37.94 -21.18
N MET A 188 1.96 37.99 -22.06
CA MET A 188 1.17 36.81 -22.42
C MET A 188 2.01 35.74 -23.13
N VAL A 189 2.95 36.15 -23.98
CA VAL A 189 3.85 35.24 -24.70
C VAL A 189 4.86 34.62 -23.73
N GLU A 190 5.36 35.39 -22.76
CA GLU A 190 6.28 34.90 -21.75
C GLU A 190 5.63 33.86 -20.81
N ILE A 191 4.40 34.12 -20.35
CA ILE A 191 3.62 33.17 -19.56
C ILE A 191 3.37 31.85 -20.32
N GLN A 192 3.11 31.93 -21.63
CA GLN A 192 2.95 30.72 -22.44
C GLN A 192 4.25 29.91 -22.53
N LYS A 193 5.41 30.57 -22.64
CA LYS A 193 6.72 29.90 -22.63
C LYS A 193 7.02 29.26 -21.27
N GLU A 194 6.66 29.92 -20.17
CA GLU A 194 6.78 29.37 -18.81
C GLU A 194 6.02 28.04 -18.70
N TYR A 195 4.75 28.01 -19.12
CA TYR A 195 3.94 26.79 -19.06
C TYR A 195 4.49 25.70 -19.99
N GLN A 196 4.98 26.06 -21.17
CA GLN A 196 5.64 25.10 -22.06
C GLN A 196 6.88 24.49 -21.42
N ALA A 197 7.72 25.30 -20.77
CA ALA A 197 8.91 24.81 -20.09
C ALA A 197 8.57 23.85 -18.94
N ARG A 198 7.63 24.24 -18.07
CA ARG A 198 7.14 23.41 -16.95
C ARG A 198 6.56 22.09 -17.42
N PHE A 199 5.77 22.11 -18.50
CA PHE A 199 5.24 20.90 -19.12
C PHE A 199 6.35 19.99 -19.65
N ILE A 200 7.31 20.54 -20.38
CA ILE A 200 8.42 19.75 -20.96
C ILE A 200 9.27 19.12 -19.85
N GLU A 201 9.57 19.87 -18.79
CA GLU A 201 10.30 19.37 -17.62
C GLU A 201 9.55 18.21 -16.96
N SER A 202 8.28 18.43 -16.60
CA SER A 202 7.44 17.40 -15.97
C SER A 202 7.25 16.17 -16.87
N ALA A 203 7.09 16.36 -18.18
CA ALA A 203 6.96 15.25 -19.12
C ALA A 203 8.25 14.42 -19.21
N HIS A 204 9.41 15.06 -19.18
CA HIS A 204 10.70 14.36 -19.13
C HIS A 204 10.89 13.61 -17.81
N GLU A 205 10.43 14.12 -16.67
CA GLU A 205 10.46 13.38 -15.41
C GLU A 205 9.59 12.12 -15.48
N LEU A 206 8.40 12.20 -16.07
CA LEU A 206 7.53 11.04 -16.28
C LEU A 206 8.13 10.02 -17.25
N GLU A 207 8.83 10.49 -18.29
CA GLU A 207 9.59 9.62 -19.19
C GLU A 207 10.79 8.97 -18.48
N PHE A 208 11.52 9.72 -17.66
CA PHE A 208 12.64 9.22 -16.86
C PHE A 208 12.23 8.12 -15.88
N MET A 209 11.07 8.28 -15.23
CA MET A 209 10.46 7.24 -14.39
C MET A 209 9.90 6.05 -15.18
N GLY A 210 9.91 6.12 -16.52
CA GLY A 210 9.39 5.08 -17.40
C GLY A 210 7.86 4.96 -17.37
N LEU A 211 7.15 6.02 -16.96
CA LEU A 211 5.68 6.08 -16.89
C LEU A 211 5.06 6.45 -18.25
N ILE A 212 5.86 7.12 -19.09
CA ILE A 212 5.50 7.59 -20.42
C ILE A 212 6.64 7.25 -21.39
N GLN A 213 6.29 6.96 -22.64
CA GLN A 213 7.24 6.64 -23.69
C GLN A 213 6.87 7.34 -25.00
N ALA A 214 7.85 7.98 -25.65
CA ALA A 214 7.67 8.53 -26.99
C ALA A 214 7.35 7.42 -28.01
N THR A 215 6.42 7.68 -28.94
CA THR A 215 6.07 6.71 -29.98
C THR A 215 6.69 7.08 -31.33
N GLY A 216 7.35 6.11 -31.98
CA GLY A 216 7.90 6.31 -33.33
C GLY A 216 6.84 6.32 -34.44
N ARG A 217 5.61 5.85 -34.15
CA ARG A 217 4.52 5.71 -35.15
C ARG A 217 3.72 7.00 -35.32
N ARG A 218 3.48 7.75 -34.24
CA ARG A 218 2.74 9.02 -34.24
C ARG A 218 3.55 10.05 -33.45
N LYS A 219 4.21 10.97 -34.15
CA LYS A 219 5.11 11.97 -33.53
C LYS A 219 4.40 12.91 -32.56
N GLU A 220 3.09 13.08 -32.71
CA GLU A 220 2.25 13.94 -31.85
C GLU A 220 1.70 13.20 -30.62
N HIS A 221 2.04 11.91 -30.45
CA HIS A 221 1.49 11.09 -29.38
C HIS A 221 2.58 10.42 -28.55
N VAL A 222 2.32 10.33 -27.25
CA VAL A 222 3.10 9.55 -26.30
C VAL A 222 2.26 8.40 -25.75
N MET A 223 2.92 7.32 -25.35
CA MET A 223 2.28 6.14 -24.79
C MET A 223 2.46 6.13 -23.28
N ARG A 224 1.35 6.00 -22.54
CA ARG A 224 1.40 5.68 -21.10
C ARG A 224 1.78 4.22 -20.93
N THR A 225 2.75 3.92 -20.07
CA THR A 225 3.23 2.56 -19.82
C THR A 225 2.56 1.91 -18.59
N VAL A 226 1.85 2.71 -17.80
CA VAL A 226 1.14 2.28 -16.60
C VAL A 226 -0.35 2.09 -16.90
N PHE A 227 -0.87 0.94 -16.50
CA PHE A 227 -2.28 0.59 -16.52
C PHE A 227 -2.62 0.10 -15.11
N GLU A 228 -3.82 0.42 -14.65
CA GLU A 228 -4.35 0.27 -13.26
C GLU A 228 -3.97 1.39 -12.28
N THR A 229 -5.01 2.11 -11.86
CA THR A 229 -5.12 2.75 -10.54
C THR A 229 -6.56 2.60 -10.07
N THR A 230 -7.01 1.36 -9.90
CA THR A 230 -8.22 1.03 -9.13
C THR A 230 -7.89 -0.19 -8.30
N ASP A 231 -7.45 0.04 -7.07
CA ASP A 231 -7.90 -0.79 -5.95
C ASP A 231 -9.20 -0.15 -5.42
#